data_AF-A0A357KWV3-F1
#
_entry.id   AF-A0A357KWV3-F1
#
_cell.length_a   1.000
_cell.length_b   1.000
_cell.length_c   1.000
_cell.angle_alpha   90.00
_cell.angle_beta   90.00
_cell.angle_gamma   90.00
#
_symmetry.space_group_name_H-M   'P 1'
#
loop_
_entity.id
_entity.type
_entity.pdbx_description
1 polymer ?
#
loop_
_entity_poly.entity_id
_entity_poly.type
_entity_poly.pdbx_seq_one_letter_code
_entity_poly.pdbx_strand_id
1 'polypeptide(L)'
;MLRRSKKAPTLYELIHQRPASGGSFTPGSAPASAPLRPSPPIAEEPGPAMGSLFSAGRVVRVPIGYFFFAGLLVLALVVGGYVVGYKKRDAEADAERQRDAQRALSGVTDPLSGPGPSGPGSGPPGVAEPVRGPDPRPAGGGAQPNRSQTSAGPRIVRVERPGDDPRRAGLNYLVIATLPQADAERAAEFLVGNGLEIGLVKADHRPSWREVVDLRGLEPSQLGDASDRVRQQITALGREFKRQGRGAVDFADAYWKKHQVR
;
A
#
# COMPACT_ATOMS: atom_id res chain seq x y z
N MET A 1 -5.72 -47.67 -2.66
CA MET A 1 -4.23 -47.64 -2.53
C MET A 1 -3.76 -46.19 -2.54
N LEU A 2 -3.47 -45.59 -1.38
CA LEU A 2 -2.98 -44.20 -1.29
C LEU A 2 -1.45 -44.16 -1.50
N ARG A 3 -1.01 -43.51 -2.58
CA ARG A 3 0.42 -43.19 -2.80
C ARG A 3 0.84 -42.04 -1.88
N ARG A 4 1.65 -42.34 -0.87
CA ARG A 4 2.37 -41.33 -0.06
C ARG A 4 3.37 -40.60 -0.95
N SER A 5 3.16 -39.31 -1.16
CA SER A 5 4.12 -38.40 -1.81
C SER A 5 5.29 -38.15 -0.86
N LYS A 6 6.52 -38.49 -1.29
CA LYS A 6 7.76 -38.16 -0.57
C LYS A 6 8.03 -36.66 -0.78
N LYS A 7 7.91 -35.86 0.27
CA LYS A 7 8.27 -34.43 0.24
C LYS A 7 9.78 -34.31 0.03
N ALA A 8 10.18 -33.53 -0.95
CA ALA A 8 11.58 -33.13 -1.12
C ALA A 8 11.98 -32.20 0.03
N PRO A 9 13.21 -32.34 0.57
CA PRO A 9 13.71 -31.50 1.65
C PRO A 9 13.77 -30.04 1.20
N THR A 10 13.42 -29.14 2.11
CA THR A 10 13.43 -27.70 1.83
C THR A 10 14.86 -27.17 1.88
N LEU A 11 15.15 -26.07 1.15
CA LEU A 11 16.49 -25.53 0.97
C LEU A 11 17.21 -25.15 2.30
N TYR A 12 16.44 -24.90 3.36
CA TYR A 12 16.96 -24.68 4.72
C TYR A 12 17.54 -25.95 5.38
N GLU A 13 17.05 -27.13 5.02
CA GLU A 13 17.49 -28.42 5.55
C GLU A 13 18.86 -28.84 4.98
N LEU A 14 19.18 -28.38 3.76
CA LEU A 14 20.45 -28.71 3.10
C LEU A 14 21.65 -27.96 3.71
N ILE A 15 21.42 -26.81 4.32
CA ILE A 15 22.51 -25.96 4.88
C ILE A 15 22.96 -26.44 6.26
N HIS A 16 22.15 -27.24 6.96
CA HIS A 16 22.45 -27.72 8.32
C HIS A 16 23.02 -29.15 8.37
N GLN A 17 23.27 -29.79 7.23
CA GLN A 17 23.97 -31.07 7.18
C GLN A 17 25.47 -30.85 7.41
N ARG A 18 25.83 -30.63 8.67
CA ARG A 18 27.19 -30.60 9.17
C ARG A 18 27.76 -32.03 9.09
N PRO A 19 28.89 -32.26 8.40
CA PRO A 19 29.48 -33.59 8.38
C PRO A 19 29.98 -33.95 9.78
N ALA A 20 29.49 -35.07 10.32
CA ALA A 20 30.06 -35.72 11.48
C ALA A 20 31.39 -36.36 11.07
N SER A 21 32.46 -35.57 11.02
CA SER A 21 33.83 -36.08 10.87
C SER A 21 34.37 -36.44 12.25
N GLY A 22 34.20 -37.71 12.62
CA GLY A 22 34.94 -38.35 13.69
C GLY A 22 36.40 -38.48 13.29
N GLY A 23 37.24 -37.55 13.76
CA GLY A 23 38.70 -37.63 13.66
C GLY A 23 39.27 -38.09 14.99
N SER A 24 39.73 -39.33 15.03
CA SER A 24 40.44 -39.95 16.14
C SER A 24 41.79 -39.25 16.41
N PHE A 25 41.99 -38.85 17.66
CA PHE A 25 43.22 -38.28 18.20
C PHE A 25 44.25 -39.38 18.47
N THR A 26 45.40 -39.34 17.80
CA THR A 26 46.58 -40.17 18.10
C THR A 26 47.62 -39.33 18.86
N PRO A 27 48.00 -39.68 20.09
CA PRO A 27 49.16 -39.10 20.77
C PRO A 27 50.41 -39.91 20.40
N GLY A 28 51.48 -39.25 19.97
CA GLY A 28 52.72 -39.96 19.68
C GLY A 28 53.90 -39.08 19.29
N SER A 29 54.81 -38.92 20.26
CA SER A 29 56.26 -38.93 20.04
C SER A 29 56.95 -37.64 19.54
N ALA A 30 57.48 -36.88 20.49
CA ALA A 30 58.79 -36.21 20.37
C ALA A 30 59.90 -37.28 20.27
N PRO A 31 61.11 -37.03 19.69
CA PRO A 31 62.09 -36.12 20.30
C PRO A 31 63.09 -35.42 19.34
N ALA A 32 64.00 -34.66 19.95
CA ALA A 32 65.39 -34.36 19.54
C ALA A 32 65.75 -32.96 18.97
N SER A 33 66.28 -32.15 19.90
CA SER A 33 67.62 -31.53 19.86
C SER A 33 68.03 -30.46 18.81
N ALA A 34 68.25 -29.26 19.37
CA ALA A 34 69.31 -28.26 19.09
C ALA A 34 69.11 -27.26 17.92
N PRO A 35 69.82 -26.10 17.89
CA PRO A 35 70.75 -25.51 18.87
C PRO A 35 70.38 -24.08 19.34
N LEU A 36 71.10 -23.64 20.38
CA LEU A 36 71.11 -22.28 20.93
C LEU A 36 71.33 -21.21 19.85
N ARG A 37 70.36 -20.30 19.69
CA ARG A 37 70.54 -19.08 18.91
C ARG A 37 71.11 -17.97 19.80
N PRO A 38 72.11 -17.22 19.32
CA PRO A 38 72.74 -16.13 20.06
C PRO A 38 71.74 -14.99 20.30
N SER A 39 71.82 -14.43 21.51
CA SER A 39 71.10 -13.22 21.94
C SER A 39 71.37 -12.06 20.99
N PRO A 40 70.36 -11.39 20.43
CA PRO A 40 70.57 -10.15 19.70
C PRO A 40 71.03 -9.02 20.65
N PRO A 41 71.82 -8.07 20.15
CA PRO A 41 72.32 -6.93 20.91
C PRO A 41 71.19 -6.03 21.39
N ILE A 42 71.39 -5.47 22.59
CA ILE A 42 70.58 -4.40 23.17
C ILE A 42 70.65 -3.21 22.19
N ALA A 43 69.55 -2.98 21.46
CA ALA A 43 69.36 -1.80 20.63
C ALA A 43 68.61 -0.74 21.45
N GLU A 44 69.18 0.46 21.41
CA GLU A 44 68.84 1.68 22.13
C GLU A 44 67.35 2.06 22.07
N GLU A 45 66.86 2.68 23.15
CA GLU A 45 65.57 3.38 23.20
C GLU A 45 65.49 4.47 22.11
N PRO A 46 64.55 4.38 21.15
CA PRO A 46 64.12 5.56 20.42
C PRO A 46 63.18 6.36 21.32
N GLY A 47 63.58 7.61 21.60
CA GLY A 47 62.77 8.56 22.36
C GLY A 47 61.36 8.78 21.77
N PRO A 48 60.45 9.44 22.52
CA PRO A 48 59.05 9.59 22.13
C PRO A 48 58.90 10.40 20.84
N ALA A 49 58.83 9.69 19.72
CA ALA A 49 58.43 10.23 18.43
C ALA A 49 56.93 10.55 18.48
N MET A 50 56.62 11.77 18.92
CA MET A 50 55.32 12.39 18.70
C MET A 50 55.10 12.57 17.19
N GLY A 51 54.05 11.94 16.66
CA GLY A 51 53.38 12.40 15.44
C GLY A 51 53.66 11.63 14.15
N SER A 52 53.23 10.37 14.07
CA SER A 52 52.91 9.74 12.78
C SER A 52 51.62 8.93 12.91
N LEU A 53 50.47 9.61 12.76
CA LEU A 53 49.14 8.99 12.81
C LEU A 53 48.70 8.38 11.47
N PHE A 54 49.53 8.44 10.43
CA PHE A 54 49.20 7.92 9.11
C PHE A 54 50.34 7.07 8.56
N SER A 55 50.53 5.90 9.17
CA SER A 55 51.38 4.86 8.61
C SER A 55 50.59 4.11 7.52
N ALA A 56 50.93 4.37 6.26
CA ALA A 56 50.39 3.65 5.11
C ALA A 56 50.79 2.17 5.21
N GLY A 57 49.80 1.28 5.37
CA GLY A 57 50.03 -0.17 5.46
C GLY A 57 49.32 -0.89 6.61
N ARG A 58 48.57 -0.18 7.49
CA ARG A 58 47.81 -0.84 8.56
C ARG A 58 46.55 -1.50 8.01
N VAL A 59 46.62 -2.82 7.78
CA VAL A 59 45.46 -3.65 7.46
C VAL A 59 44.57 -3.75 8.70
N VAL A 60 43.58 -2.86 8.82
CA VAL A 60 42.56 -2.94 9.86
C VAL A 60 41.58 -4.03 9.46
N ARG A 61 41.66 -5.17 10.15
CA ARG A 61 40.68 -6.25 10.00
C ARG A 61 39.41 -5.84 10.72
N VAL A 62 38.42 -5.41 9.97
CA VAL A 62 37.09 -5.12 10.50
C VAL A 62 36.31 -6.43 10.58
N PRO A 63 35.90 -6.88 11.78
CA PRO A 63 35.04 -8.06 11.90
C PRO A 63 33.76 -7.88 11.10
N ILE A 64 33.34 -8.93 10.40
CA ILE A 64 32.11 -8.92 9.55
C ILE A 64 30.88 -8.42 10.32
N GLY A 65 30.82 -8.65 11.63
CA GLY A 65 29.74 -8.16 12.50
C GLY A 65 29.51 -6.64 12.42
N TYR A 66 30.55 -5.83 12.21
CA TYR A 66 30.40 -4.37 12.12
C TYR A 66 29.60 -3.93 10.88
N PHE A 67 29.66 -4.67 9.78
CA PHE A 67 28.85 -4.37 8.59
C PHE A 67 27.36 -4.58 8.87
N PHE A 68 26.99 -5.59 9.66
CA PHE A 68 25.60 -5.81 10.07
C PHE A 68 25.11 -4.68 10.99
N PHE A 69 25.92 -4.25 11.95
CA PHE A 69 25.58 -3.10 12.80
C PHE A 69 25.43 -1.80 12.01
N ALA A 70 26.36 -1.53 11.09
CA ALA A 70 26.26 -0.36 10.22
C ALA A 70 25.00 -0.40 9.34
N GLY A 71 24.67 -1.57 8.77
CA GLY A 71 23.44 -1.77 8.00
C GLY A 71 22.18 -1.56 8.83
N LEU A 72 22.12 -2.10 10.04
CA LEU A 72 21.01 -1.89 10.98
C LEU A 72 20.86 -0.42 11.39
N LEU A 73 21.98 0.27 11.61
CA LEU A 73 21.98 1.69 11.95
C LEU A 73 21.41 2.54 10.80
N VAL A 74 21.85 2.28 9.56
CA VAL A 74 21.32 2.97 8.37
C VAL A 74 19.83 2.68 8.20
N LEU A 75 19.41 1.42 8.36
CA LEU A 75 17.99 1.05 8.28
C LEU A 75 17.15 1.76 9.36
N ALA A 76 17.66 1.83 10.60
CA ALA A 76 17.01 2.53 11.70
C ALA A 76 16.87 4.04 11.41
N LEU A 77 17.89 4.67 10.81
CA LEU A 77 17.82 6.07 10.40
C LEU A 77 16.80 6.31 9.28
N VAL A 78 16.72 5.41 8.29
CA VAL A 78 15.72 5.50 7.21
C VAL A 78 14.30 5.36 7.76
N VAL A 79 14.06 4.35 8.60
CA VAL A 79 12.75 4.14 9.25
C VAL A 79 12.41 5.31 10.17
N GLY A 80 13.37 5.79 10.97
CA GLY A 80 13.19 6.95 11.84
C GLY A 80 12.83 8.21 11.05
N GLY A 81 13.54 8.50 9.96
CA GLY A 81 13.25 9.62 9.06
C GLY A 81 11.87 9.51 8.42
N TYR A 82 11.47 8.31 7.99
CA TYR A 82 10.14 8.06 7.44
C TYR A 82 9.03 8.33 8.48
N VAL A 83 9.18 7.84 9.70
CA VAL A 83 8.20 8.07 10.78
C VAL A 83 8.09 9.54 11.16
N VAL A 84 9.21 10.27 11.25
CA VAL A 84 9.21 11.72 11.52
C VAL A 84 8.53 12.49 10.38
N GLY A 85 8.82 12.13 9.13
CA GLY A 85 8.16 12.72 7.96
C GLY A 85 6.65 12.47 7.93
N TYR A 86 6.22 11.28 8.34
CA TYR A 86 4.81 10.91 8.39
C TYR A 86 4.05 11.74 9.44
N LYS A 87 4.59 11.86 10.66
CA LYS A 87 3.97 12.66 11.74
C LYS A 87 3.90 14.17 11.43
N LYS A 88 4.83 14.69 10.63
CA LYS A 88 4.82 16.11 10.23
C LYS A 88 3.63 16.46 9.33
N ARG A 89 3.17 15.53 8.49
CA ARG A 89 2.01 15.76 7.60
C ARG A 89 0.69 15.87 8.37
N ASP A 90 0.51 15.07 9.41
CA ASP A 90 -0.71 15.14 10.23
C ASP A 90 -0.78 16.46 11.02
N ALA A 91 0.37 16.94 11.51
CA ALA A 91 0.46 18.20 12.25
C ALA A 91 0.17 19.44 11.37
N GLU A 92 0.59 19.43 10.11
CA GLU A 92 0.27 20.52 9.16
C GLU A 92 -1.24 20.53 8.81
N ALA A 93 -1.85 19.35 8.63
CA ALA A 93 -3.28 19.25 8.37
C ALA A 93 -4.14 19.71 9.55
N ASP A 94 -3.73 19.40 10.79
CA ASP A 94 -4.44 19.87 11.98
C ASP A 94 -4.21 21.37 12.25
N ALA A 95 -3.02 21.90 11.94
CA ALA A 95 -2.76 23.33 12.03
C ALA A 95 -3.59 24.15 11.03
N GLU A 96 -3.81 23.63 9.83
CA GLU A 96 -4.67 24.26 8.82
C GLU A 96 -6.14 24.23 9.25
N ARG A 97 -6.62 23.10 9.77
CA ARG A 97 -7.97 22.99 10.36
C ARG A 97 -8.19 23.95 11.53
N GLN A 98 -7.19 24.13 12.40
CA GLN A 98 -7.30 25.09 13.51
C GLN A 98 -7.36 26.54 13.02
N ARG A 99 -6.61 26.88 11.96
CA ARG A 99 -6.67 28.23 11.35
C ARG A 99 -8.03 28.47 10.71
N ASP A 100 -8.59 27.49 10.01
CA ASP A 100 -9.91 27.62 9.40
C ASP A 100 -11.02 27.67 10.46
N ALA A 101 -10.91 26.89 11.54
CA ALA A 101 -11.83 26.97 12.68
C ALA A 101 -11.78 28.34 13.37
N GLN A 102 -10.59 28.92 13.54
CA GLN A 102 -10.45 30.28 14.09
C GLN A 102 -11.02 31.34 13.14
N ARG A 103 -10.83 31.22 11.83
CA ARG A 103 -11.45 32.12 10.85
C ARG A 103 -12.97 32.04 10.86
N ALA A 104 -13.52 30.84 11.00
CA ALA A 104 -14.97 30.63 11.09
C ALA A 104 -15.56 31.30 12.34
N LEU A 105 -14.85 31.29 13.47
CA LEU A 105 -15.27 31.95 14.70
C LEU A 105 -15.15 33.49 14.63
N SER A 106 -14.11 34.01 13.97
CA SER A 106 -13.89 35.45 13.82
C SER A 106 -14.81 36.11 12.77
N GLY A 107 -15.44 35.32 11.89
CA GLY A 107 -16.33 35.80 10.82
C GLY A 107 -17.81 35.93 11.21
N VAL A 108 -18.20 35.56 12.44
CA VAL A 108 -19.58 35.74 12.92
C VAL A 108 -19.75 37.19 13.38
N THR A 109 -19.97 38.07 12.41
CA THR A 109 -20.48 39.42 12.66
C THR A 109 -21.88 39.28 13.26
N ASP A 110 -22.06 39.76 14.48
CA ASP A 110 -23.33 39.77 15.20
C ASP A 110 -24.45 40.42 14.35
N PRO A 111 -25.45 39.64 13.88
CA PRO A 111 -26.52 40.16 13.03
C PRO A 111 -27.50 41.10 13.77
N LEU A 112 -27.32 41.36 15.08
CA LEU A 112 -28.19 42.29 15.82
C LEU A 112 -27.79 43.78 15.71
N SER A 113 -26.68 44.15 15.04
CA SER A 113 -26.23 45.55 14.95
C SER A 113 -26.58 46.29 13.64
N GLY A 114 -27.49 45.75 12.82
CA GLY A 114 -27.93 46.40 11.58
C GLY A 114 -29.10 47.38 11.78
N PRO A 115 -29.00 48.65 11.36
CA PRO A 115 -30.14 49.58 11.33
C PRO A 115 -31.18 49.14 10.29
N GLY A 116 -32.45 49.14 10.69
CA GLY A 116 -33.55 48.51 9.96
C GLY A 116 -33.85 49.11 8.57
N PRO A 117 -34.18 48.26 7.57
CA PRO A 117 -34.78 48.72 6.33
C PRO A 117 -36.30 48.84 6.47
N SER A 118 -36.78 50.08 6.32
CA SER A 118 -38.18 50.44 6.15
C SER A 118 -38.75 49.88 4.85
N GLY A 119 -39.82 49.11 4.96
CA GLY A 119 -41.01 49.34 4.15
C GLY A 119 -41.33 48.35 3.01
N PRO A 120 -42.63 48.22 2.65
CA PRO A 120 -43.21 47.03 2.06
C PRO A 120 -43.63 47.22 0.59
N GLY A 121 -43.51 46.16 -0.21
CA GLY A 121 -43.90 46.14 -1.63
C GLY A 121 -44.69 44.88 -1.98
N SER A 122 -46.01 45.06 -2.05
CA SER A 122 -47.08 44.14 -2.42
C SER A 122 -46.97 43.65 -3.88
N GLY A 123 -47.29 42.37 -4.16
CA GLY A 123 -47.64 41.92 -5.52
C GLY A 123 -47.70 40.39 -5.71
N PRO A 124 -48.63 39.84 -6.53
CA PRO A 124 -49.47 38.68 -6.14
C PRO A 124 -49.17 37.36 -6.94
N PRO A 125 -49.92 36.25 -6.70
CA PRO A 125 -49.50 34.88 -6.98
C PRO A 125 -49.82 34.42 -8.42
N GLY A 126 -48.83 33.84 -9.09
CA GLY A 126 -48.95 33.25 -10.42
C GLY A 126 -49.16 31.74 -10.35
N VAL A 127 -50.41 31.32 -10.49
CA VAL A 127 -50.85 29.95 -10.81
C VAL A 127 -50.49 29.68 -12.28
N ALA A 128 -49.82 28.56 -12.57
CA ALA A 128 -49.78 27.99 -13.91
C ALA A 128 -49.81 26.46 -13.84
N GLU A 129 -50.79 25.92 -14.57
CA GLU A 129 -51.30 24.56 -14.65
C GLU A 129 -50.37 23.49 -15.24
N PRO A 130 -50.73 22.19 -15.08
CA PRO A 130 -50.02 21.05 -15.63
C PRO A 130 -50.42 20.78 -17.10
N VAL A 131 -49.45 20.75 -18.00
CA VAL A 131 -49.68 20.30 -19.39
C VAL A 131 -49.64 18.77 -19.45
N ARG A 132 -50.84 18.20 -19.56
CA ARG A 132 -51.12 16.82 -19.97
C ARG A 132 -51.30 16.82 -21.49
N GLY A 133 -50.54 16.01 -22.22
CA GLY A 133 -50.71 15.80 -23.65
C GLY A 133 -50.32 14.36 -24.05
N PRO A 134 -50.93 13.79 -25.11
CA PRO A 134 -51.36 12.40 -25.13
C PRO A 134 -50.48 11.45 -25.96
N ASP A 135 -50.46 10.18 -25.56
CA ASP A 135 -50.07 9.02 -26.38
C ASP A 135 -50.94 8.91 -27.64
N PRO A 136 -50.34 8.46 -28.76
CA PRO A 136 -50.89 7.31 -29.46
C PRO A 136 -49.84 6.26 -29.90
N ARG A 137 -50.10 5.02 -29.46
CA ARG A 137 -49.73 3.68 -29.97
C ARG A 137 -49.89 3.51 -31.51
N PRO A 138 -49.59 2.32 -32.12
CA PRO A 138 -48.35 1.51 -32.18
C PRO A 138 -48.03 1.08 -33.65
N ALA A 139 -46.86 0.47 -33.94
CA ALA A 139 -46.69 -0.66 -34.89
C ALA A 139 -45.25 -0.83 -35.40
N GLY A 140 -44.73 -2.06 -35.27
CA GLY A 140 -44.03 -2.75 -36.35
C GLY A 140 -42.53 -2.53 -36.50
N GLY A 141 -41.78 -3.64 -36.47
CA GLY A 141 -40.46 -3.73 -37.12
C GLY A 141 -39.38 -4.32 -36.24
N GLY A 142 -39.10 -5.61 -36.42
CA GLY A 142 -38.11 -6.34 -35.67
C GLY A 142 -36.67 -5.93 -35.98
N ALA A 143 -35.87 -5.86 -34.92
CA ALA A 143 -34.46 -6.22 -34.89
C ALA A 143 -34.14 -6.21 -33.39
N GLN A 144 -34.13 -7.40 -32.77
CA GLN A 144 -33.78 -7.54 -31.36
C GLN A 144 -32.31 -7.16 -31.21
N PRO A 145 -31.96 -5.95 -30.71
CA PRO A 145 -30.59 -5.66 -30.39
C PRO A 145 -30.30 -6.49 -29.15
N ASN A 146 -29.21 -7.22 -29.20
CA ASN A 146 -28.55 -7.87 -28.08
C ASN A 146 -28.90 -7.14 -26.77
N ARG A 147 -29.69 -7.78 -25.89
CA ARG A 147 -30.03 -7.22 -24.58
C ARG A 147 -28.73 -7.08 -23.79
N SER A 148 -28.07 -5.94 -23.95
CA SER A 148 -27.08 -5.44 -23.02
C SER A 148 -27.75 -5.51 -21.66
N GLN A 149 -27.24 -6.37 -20.80
CA GLN A 149 -27.71 -6.56 -19.43
C GLN A 149 -27.53 -5.24 -18.68
N THR A 150 -28.54 -4.38 -18.72
CA THR A 150 -28.66 -3.21 -17.84
C THR A 150 -29.03 -3.73 -16.46
N SER A 151 -28.07 -4.33 -15.74
CA SER A 151 -28.22 -4.52 -14.30
C SER A 151 -28.14 -3.15 -13.65
N ALA A 152 -29.30 -2.59 -13.30
CA ALA A 152 -29.46 -1.23 -12.80
C ALA A 152 -29.05 -1.05 -11.32
N GLY A 153 -27.92 -1.63 -10.90
CA GLY A 153 -27.42 -1.48 -9.55
C GLY A 153 -25.96 -1.88 -9.37
N PRO A 154 -25.28 -1.37 -8.33
CA PRO A 154 -23.94 -1.81 -7.93
C PRO A 154 -23.93 -3.33 -7.74
N ARG A 155 -22.96 -4.02 -8.35
CA ARG A 155 -22.84 -5.49 -8.29
C ARG A 155 -21.38 -5.90 -8.14
N ILE A 156 -21.19 -7.13 -7.68
CA ILE A 156 -19.89 -7.80 -7.66
C ILE A 156 -19.72 -8.57 -8.98
N VAL A 157 -18.70 -8.24 -9.77
CA VAL A 157 -18.34 -8.99 -10.97
C VAL A 157 -17.13 -9.88 -10.66
N ARG A 158 -17.30 -11.21 -10.74
CA ARG A 158 -16.22 -12.17 -10.53
C ARG A 158 -15.57 -12.53 -11.86
N VAL A 159 -14.27 -12.28 -12.00
CA VAL A 159 -13.51 -12.60 -13.21
C VAL A 159 -12.76 -13.92 -12.97
N GLU A 160 -13.37 -15.04 -13.37
CA GLU A 160 -12.77 -16.38 -13.18
C GLU A 160 -11.91 -16.83 -14.35
N ARG A 161 -12.31 -16.49 -15.57
CA ARG A 161 -11.65 -16.89 -16.81
C ARG A 161 -11.02 -15.69 -17.52
N PRO A 162 -9.87 -15.88 -18.17
CA PRO A 162 -9.34 -14.89 -19.12
C PRO A 162 -10.40 -14.59 -20.19
N GLY A 163 -10.72 -13.32 -20.40
CA GLY A 163 -11.75 -12.87 -21.35
C GLY A 163 -13.09 -12.44 -20.72
N ASP A 164 -13.37 -12.86 -19.47
CA ASP A 164 -14.56 -12.43 -18.71
C ASP A 164 -14.32 -11.12 -17.93
N ASP A 165 -13.21 -10.41 -18.21
CA ASP A 165 -12.85 -9.18 -17.49
C ASP A 165 -13.69 -8.00 -18.02
N PRO A 166 -14.54 -7.37 -17.18
CA PRO A 166 -15.37 -6.23 -17.61
C PRO A 166 -14.54 -4.95 -17.83
N ARG A 167 -13.25 -4.94 -17.47
CA ARG A 167 -12.38 -3.78 -17.61
C ARG A 167 -12.06 -3.53 -19.09
N ARG A 168 -12.15 -2.27 -19.50
CA ARG A 168 -11.83 -1.80 -20.85
C ARG A 168 -10.34 -1.47 -20.93
N ALA A 169 -9.72 -1.85 -22.05
CA ALA A 169 -8.33 -1.51 -22.34
C ALA A 169 -8.10 0.00 -22.29
N GLY A 170 -6.97 0.44 -21.74
CA GLY A 170 -6.55 1.84 -21.78
C GLY A 170 -7.05 2.70 -20.62
N LEU A 171 -8.09 2.25 -19.90
CA LEU A 171 -8.58 2.92 -18.68
C LEU A 171 -7.71 2.58 -17.46
N ASN A 172 -7.72 3.50 -16.50
CA ASN A 172 -7.09 3.32 -15.19
C ASN A 172 -8.15 2.87 -14.19
N TYR A 173 -7.90 1.76 -13.53
CA TYR A 173 -8.78 1.21 -12.51
C TYR A 173 -8.12 1.33 -11.14
N LEU A 174 -8.91 1.65 -10.12
CA LEU A 174 -8.41 1.70 -8.75
C LEU A 174 -8.43 0.29 -8.17
N VAL A 175 -7.23 -0.24 -7.90
CA VAL A 175 -7.07 -1.46 -7.11
C VAL A 175 -7.13 -1.05 -5.64
N ILE A 176 -8.23 -1.39 -4.98
CA ILE A 176 -8.52 -0.98 -3.61
C ILE A 176 -7.67 -1.78 -2.62
N ALA A 177 -7.61 -3.10 -2.81
CA ALA A 177 -6.82 -3.99 -1.98
C ALA A 177 -6.52 -5.30 -2.71
N THR A 178 -5.47 -6.00 -2.28
CA THR A 178 -5.18 -7.37 -2.68
C THR A 178 -5.27 -8.25 -1.44
N LEU A 179 -6.27 -9.13 -1.39
CA LEU A 179 -6.65 -9.88 -0.18
C LEU A 179 -6.83 -11.38 -0.47
N PRO A 180 -6.76 -12.25 0.56
CA PRO A 180 -7.25 -13.63 0.45
C PRO A 180 -8.70 -13.66 -0.03
N GLN A 181 -9.11 -14.71 -0.76
CA GLN A 181 -10.43 -14.76 -1.41
C GLN A 181 -11.60 -14.44 -0.48
N ALA A 182 -11.68 -15.05 0.71
CA ALA A 182 -12.76 -14.81 1.65
C ALA A 182 -12.81 -13.36 2.17
N ASP A 183 -11.65 -12.71 2.33
CA ASP A 183 -11.57 -11.31 2.76
C ASP A 183 -11.92 -10.36 1.63
N ALA A 184 -11.51 -10.68 0.41
CA ALA A 184 -11.84 -9.93 -0.79
C ALA A 184 -13.35 -9.93 -1.06
N GLU A 185 -14.03 -11.06 -0.86
CA GLU A 185 -15.49 -11.18 -1.00
C GLU A 185 -16.22 -10.31 0.04
N ARG A 186 -15.81 -10.35 1.31
CA ARG A 186 -16.37 -9.49 2.36
C ARG A 186 -16.15 -8.00 2.10
N ALA A 187 -14.96 -7.63 1.63
CA ALA A 187 -14.66 -6.25 1.26
C ALA A 187 -15.52 -5.80 0.06
N ALA A 188 -15.65 -6.63 -0.97
CA ALA A 188 -16.46 -6.33 -2.14
C ALA A 188 -17.95 -6.17 -1.79
N GLU A 189 -18.52 -7.04 -0.96
CA GLU A 189 -19.90 -6.92 -0.48
C GLU A 189 -20.14 -5.60 0.26
N PHE A 190 -19.20 -5.22 1.14
CA PHE A 190 -19.28 -3.93 1.85
C PHE A 190 -19.24 -2.74 0.89
N LEU A 191 -18.30 -2.75 -0.06
CA LEU A 191 -18.13 -1.64 -1.02
C LEU A 191 -19.33 -1.52 -1.97
N VAL A 192 -19.89 -2.65 -2.41
CA VAL A 192 -21.14 -2.69 -3.21
C VAL A 192 -22.32 -2.16 -2.41
N GLY A 193 -22.44 -2.52 -1.13
CA GLY A 193 -23.45 -1.96 -0.23
C GLY A 193 -23.34 -0.44 -0.04
N ASN A 194 -22.16 0.14 -0.31
CA ASN A 194 -21.91 1.59 -0.31
C ASN A 194 -21.96 2.23 -1.70
N GLY A 195 -22.51 1.53 -2.70
CA GLY A 195 -22.79 2.10 -4.02
C GLY A 195 -21.66 1.98 -5.04
N LEU A 196 -20.62 1.20 -4.78
CA LEU A 196 -19.49 1.01 -5.71
C LEU A 196 -19.69 -0.23 -6.57
N GLU A 197 -19.36 -0.17 -7.86
CA GLU A 197 -19.32 -1.37 -8.71
C GLU A 197 -17.93 -2.01 -8.59
N ILE A 198 -17.88 -3.26 -8.12
CA ILE A 198 -16.62 -3.90 -7.73
C ILE A 198 -16.36 -5.15 -8.57
N GLY A 199 -15.14 -5.25 -9.07
CA GLY A 199 -14.59 -6.42 -9.73
C GLY A 199 -13.66 -7.19 -8.79
N LEU A 200 -13.80 -8.52 -8.76
CA LEU A 200 -12.85 -9.43 -8.12
C LEU A 200 -12.02 -10.11 -9.20
N VAL A 201 -10.73 -9.76 -9.27
CA VAL A 201 -9.79 -10.24 -10.28
C VAL A 201 -8.70 -11.07 -9.62
N LYS A 202 -8.14 -12.08 -10.31
CA LYS A 202 -6.97 -12.83 -9.80
C LYS A 202 -5.75 -11.92 -9.72
N ALA A 203 -5.04 -11.95 -8.58
CA ALA A 203 -3.78 -11.23 -8.45
C ALA A 203 -2.67 -11.91 -9.24
N ASP A 204 -1.88 -11.13 -10.01
CA ASP A 204 -0.84 -11.65 -10.90
C ASP A 204 0.23 -12.49 -10.16
N HIS A 205 0.65 -12.02 -8.97
CA HIS A 205 1.75 -12.63 -8.21
C HIS A 205 1.30 -13.63 -7.14
N ARG A 206 -0.02 -13.75 -6.89
CA ARG A 206 -0.60 -14.60 -5.84
C ARG A 206 -1.96 -15.15 -6.31
N PRO A 207 -2.00 -16.33 -6.95
CA PRO A 207 -3.23 -16.81 -7.60
C PRO A 207 -4.38 -17.14 -6.63
N SER A 208 -4.07 -17.41 -5.36
CA SER A 208 -5.06 -17.60 -4.28
C SER A 208 -5.61 -16.29 -3.72
N TRP A 209 -5.06 -15.15 -4.11
CA TRP A 209 -5.50 -13.82 -3.70
C TRP A 209 -6.32 -13.18 -4.82
N ARG A 210 -7.12 -12.20 -4.43
CA ARG A 210 -7.96 -11.41 -5.33
C ARG A 210 -7.64 -9.93 -5.19
N GLU A 211 -7.49 -9.27 -6.31
CA GLU A 211 -7.52 -7.81 -6.42
C GLU A 211 -9.00 -7.38 -6.36
N VAL A 212 -9.33 -6.51 -5.41
CA VAL A 212 -10.62 -5.82 -5.31
C VAL A 212 -10.49 -4.52 -6.10
N VAL A 213 -11.24 -4.39 -7.19
CA VAL A 213 -11.05 -3.31 -8.16
C VAL A 213 -12.36 -2.52 -8.33
N ASP A 214 -12.29 -1.20 -8.31
CA ASP A 214 -13.42 -0.34 -8.68
C ASP A 214 -13.59 -0.32 -10.20
N LEU A 215 -14.75 -0.76 -10.71
CA LEU A 215 -15.02 -0.93 -12.14
C LEU A 215 -15.43 0.36 -12.86
N ARG A 216 -15.58 1.48 -12.16
CA ARG A 216 -15.91 2.77 -12.80
C ARG A 216 -14.89 3.13 -13.88
N GLY A 217 -13.60 2.91 -13.60
CA GLY A 217 -12.49 3.26 -14.48
C GLY A 217 -12.38 4.78 -14.72
N LEU A 218 -11.16 5.27 -14.90
CA LEU A 218 -10.91 6.66 -15.28
C LEU A 218 -10.06 6.71 -16.55
N GLU A 219 -10.43 7.63 -17.44
CA GLU A 219 -9.57 7.96 -18.58
C GLU A 219 -8.26 8.59 -18.09
N PRO A 220 -7.14 8.43 -18.81
CA PRO A 220 -5.87 9.06 -18.43
C PRO A 220 -5.96 10.58 -18.24
N SER A 221 -6.82 11.26 -18.98
CA SER A 221 -7.06 12.71 -18.86
C SER A 221 -7.84 13.10 -17.60
N GLN A 222 -8.49 12.14 -16.94
CA GLN A 222 -9.25 12.33 -15.70
C GLN A 222 -8.41 12.02 -14.45
N LEU A 223 -7.18 11.52 -14.60
CA LEU A 223 -6.25 11.38 -13.47
C LEU A 223 -5.86 12.78 -12.97
N GLY A 224 -6.06 13.02 -11.68
CA GLY A 224 -5.99 14.32 -11.02
C GLY A 224 -7.04 14.43 -9.93
N ASP A 225 -7.76 15.54 -9.86
CA ASP A 225 -8.76 15.80 -8.83
C ASP A 225 -9.83 14.69 -8.71
N ALA A 226 -10.25 14.11 -9.83
CA ALA A 226 -11.24 13.02 -9.81
C ALA A 226 -10.66 11.76 -9.14
N SER A 227 -9.39 11.45 -9.40
CA SER A 227 -8.73 10.31 -8.74
C SER A 227 -8.53 10.51 -7.24
N ASP A 228 -8.24 11.74 -6.81
CA ASP A 228 -8.08 12.06 -5.39
C ASP A 228 -9.41 11.99 -4.62
N ARG A 229 -10.50 12.50 -5.22
CA ARG A 229 -11.85 12.38 -4.63
C ARG A 229 -12.26 10.92 -4.46
N VAL A 230 -12.03 10.09 -5.48
CA VAL A 230 -12.32 8.65 -5.41
C VAL A 230 -11.46 7.99 -4.32
N ARG A 231 -10.17 8.32 -4.25
CA ARG A 231 -9.28 7.77 -3.21
C ARG A 231 -9.73 8.18 -1.81
N GLN A 232 -10.08 9.44 -1.60
CA GLN A 232 -10.60 9.93 -0.31
C GLN A 232 -11.89 9.21 0.10
N GLN A 233 -12.81 9.00 -0.85
CA GLN A 233 -14.04 8.23 -0.62
C GLN A 233 -13.72 6.79 -0.17
N ILE A 234 -12.82 6.10 -0.88
CA ILE A 234 -12.42 4.73 -0.55
C ILE A 234 -11.73 4.65 0.82
N THR A 235 -10.84 5.59 1.14
CA THR A 235 -10.19 5.66 2.46
C THR A 235 -11.18 5.94 3.60
N ALA A 236 -12.22 6.76 3.35
CA ALA A 236 -13.29 6.94 4.33
C ALA A 236 -14.06 5.63 4.58
N LEU A 237 -14.45 4.95 3.50
CA LEU A 237 -15.12 3.64 3.58
C LEU A 237 -14.26 2.56 4.24
N GLY A 238 -12.95 2.56 3.99
CA GLY A 238 -12.05 1.59 4.62
C GLY A 238 -11.90 1.79 6.13
N ARG A 239 -11.91 3.04 6.60
CA ARG A 239 -11.98 3.34 8.03
C ARG A 239 -13.29 2.85 8.66
N GLU A 240 -14.42 2.98 7.94
CA GLU A 240 -15.70 2.42 8.38
C GLU A 240 -15.72 0.91 8.42
N PHE A 241 -15.21 0.26 7.37
CA PHE A 241 -15.09 -1.19 7.29
C PHE A 241 -14.30 -1.77 8.47
N LYS A 242 -13.17 -1.14 8.80
CA LYS A 242 -12.33 -1.50 9.95
C LYS A 242 -13.04 -1.28 11.28
N ARG A 243 -13.75 -0.16 11.46
CA ARG A 243 -14.55 0.12 12.67
C ARG A 243 -15.63 -0.93 12.93
N GLN A 244 -16.22 -1.49 11.88
CA GLN A 244 -17.24 -2.54 12.00
C GLN A 244 -16.66 -3.93 12.31
N GLY A 245 -15.33 -4.07 12.45
CA GLY A 245 -14.66 -5.35 12.69
C GLY A 245 -14.77 -6.33 11.51
N ARG A 246 -15.15 -5.84 10.31
CA ARG A 246 -15.36 -6.67 9.13
C ARG A 246 -14.07 -7.01 8.37
N GLY A 247 -12.94 -6.43 8.76
CA GLY A 247 -11.62 -6.79 8.25
C GLY A 247 -10.48 -6.02 8.91
N ALA A 248 -9.24 -6.42 8.61
CA ALA A 248 -8.02 -5.83 9.14
C ALA A 248 -7.51 -4.61 8.35
N VAL A 249 -8.06 -4.38 7.15
CA VAL A 249 -7.58 -3.37 6.20
C VAL A 249 -8.47 -2.13 6.20
N ASP A 250 -7.86 -0.97 5.95
CA ASP A 250 -8.51 0.35 5.88
C ASP A 250 -8.47 0.97 4.46
N PHE A 251 -8.08 0.16 3.46
CA PHE A 251 -7.99 0.53 2.05
C PHE A 251 -7.09 1.74 1.74
N ALA A 252 -6.21 2.16 2.67
CA ALA A 252 -5.33 3.32 2.47
C ALA A 252 -4.28 3.08 1.37
N ASP A 253 -3.91 1.82 1.16
CA ASP A 253 -2.94 1.37 0.15
C ASP A 253 -3.54 1.23 -1.27
N ALA A 254 -4.75 1.76 -1.50
CA ALA A 254 -5.36 1.74 -2.83
C ALA A 254 -4.49 2.48 -3.86
N TYR A 255 -4.32 1.88 -5.04
CA TYR A 255 -3.47 2.41 -6.12
C TYR A 255 -4.10 2.25 -7.50
N TRP A 256 -3.76 3.16 -8.41
CA TRP A 256 -4.25 3.13 -9.79
C TRP A 256 -3.42 2.18 -10.64
N LYS A 257 -4.09 1.30 -11.39
CA LYS A 257 -3.47 0.35 -12.34
C LYS A 257 -4.12 0.54 -13.70
N LYS A 258 -3.32 0.83 -14.73
CA LYS A 258 -3.79 0.88 -16.11
C LYS A 258 -4.10 -0.54 -16.58
N HIS A 259 -5.30 -0.77 -17.12
CA HIS A 259 -5.65 -2.06 -17.69
C HIS A 259 -5.15 -2.15 -19.13
N GLN A 260 -4.40 -3.22 -19.41
CA GLN A 260 -3.95 -3.59 -20.75
C GLN A 260 -4.60 -4.92 -21.11
N VAL A 261 -5.13 -5.03 -22.33
CA VAL A 261 -5.58 -6.32 -22.86
C VAL A 261 -4.34 -7.17 -23.05
N ARG A 262 -4.31 -8.30 -22.34
CA ARG A 262 -3.29 -9.33 -22.49
C ARG A 262 -3.66 -10.27 -23.62
#